data_AF-A0A2A4X7C9-F1
#
_entry.id   AF-A0A2A4X7C9-F1
#
_cell.length_a   1.000
_cell.length_b   1.000
_cell.length_c   1.000
_cell.angle_alpha   90.00
_cell.angle_beta   90.00
_cell.angle_gamma   90.00
#
_symmetry.space_group_name_H-M   'P 1'
#
loop_
_entity.id
_entity.type
_entity.pdbx_description
1 polymer ?
#
loop_
_entity_poly.entity_id
_entity_poly.type
_entity_poly.pdbx_seq_one_letter_code
_entity_poly.pdbx_strand_id
1 'polypeptide(L)'
;MSKLGLWVVAAIAVFTLLYLVYLAATFEAPTGTTTVVVPAIAVQPVAEPASPTFPQTRLQPREEPPAVAATPVIIEAPVEVEIAAPVVEELATELIELPSL
;
A
#
# COMPACT_ATOMS: atom_id res chain seq x y z
N MET A 1 25.74 -31.72 7.34
CA MET A 1 24.94 -30.49 7.15
C MET A 1 24.84 -30.21 5.65
N SER A 2 23.64 -30.32 5.08
CA SER A 2 23.40 -30.29 3.63
C SER A 2 23.75 -28.93 3.03
N LYS A 3 24.96 -28.83 2.46
CA LYS A 3 25.43 -27.67 1.66
C LYS A 3 24.45 -27.29 0.55
N LEU A 4 23.64 -28.27 0.11
CA LEU A 4 22.54 -28.10 -0.84
C LEU A 4 21.55 -27.00 -0.42
N GLY A 5 21.18 -26.92 0.86
CA GLY A 5 20.26 -25.88 1.34
C GLY A 5 20.84 -24.47 1.20
N LEU A 6 22.13 -24.30 1.53
CA LEU A 6 22.83 -23.01 1.39
C LEU A 6 22.90 -22.57 -0.08
N TRP A 7 23.21 -23.50 -0.99
CA TRP A 7 23.28 -23.20 -2.43
C TRP A 7 21.93 -22.80 -3.02
N VAL A 8 20.85 -23.45 -2.59
CA VAL A 8 19.48 -23.10 -3.02
C VAL A 8 19.10 -21.71 -2.50
N VAL A 9 19.37 -21.42 -1.23
CA VAL A 9 19.08 -20.09 -0.64
C VAL A 9 19.91 -19.01 -1.33
N ALA A 10 21.19 -19.25 -1.60
CA ALA A 10 22.06 -18.32 -2.32
C ALA A 10 21.55 -18.07 -3.75
N ALA A 11 21.13 -19.11 -4.47
CA ALA A 11 20.55 -18.95 -5.80
C ALA A 11 19.27 -18.10 -5.76
N ILE A 12 18.35 -18.40 -4.84
CA ILE A 12 17.11 -17.62 -4.68
C ILE A 12 17.43 -16.16 -4.39
N ALA A 13 18.35 -15.88 -3.47
CA ALA A 13 18.75 -14.52 -3.11
C ALA A 13 19.33 -13.74 -4.30
N VAL A 14 20.14 -14.39 -5.13
CA VAL A 14 20.69 -13.76 -6.34
C VAL A 14 19.58 -13.48 -7.35
N PHE A 15 18.67 -14.43 -7.58
CA PHE A 15 17.55 -14.22 -8.51
C PHE A 15 16.59 -13.13 -8.05
N THR A 16 16.25 -13.06 -6.76
CA THR A 16 15.42 -11.98 -6.22
C THR A 16 16.14 -10.64 -6.31
N LEU A 17 17.44 -10.58 -6.02
CA LEU A 17 18.21 -9.34 -6.19
C LEU A 17 18.20 -8.86 -7.65
N LEU A 18 18.45 -9.75 -8.61
CA LEU A 18 18.37 -9.41 -10.03
C LEU A 18 16.97 -8.97 -10.46
N TYR A 19 15.92 -9.61 -9.95
CA TYR A 19 14.54 -9.22 -10.21
C TYR A 19 14.23 -7.82 -9.67
N LEU A 20 14.68 -7.50 -8.45
CA LEU A 20 14.49 -6.17 -7.88
C LEU A 20 15.27 -5.10 -8.65
N VAL A 21 16.49 -5.40 -9.10
CA VAL A 21 17.26 -4.50 -9.96
C VAL A 21 16.53 -4.25 -11.28
N TYR A 22 16.00 -5.30 -11.91
CA TYR A 22 15.19 -5.18 -13.12
C TYR A 22 13.95 -4.32 -12.89
N LEU A 23 13.22 -4.57 -11.80
CA LEU A 23 12.01 -3.83 -11.46
C LEU A 23 12.34 -2.35 -11.23
N ALA A 24 13.40 -2.05 -10.47
CA ALA A 24 13.86 -0.68 -10.24
C ALA A 24 14.30 0.02 -11.54
N ALA A 25 15.01 -0.68 -12.43
CA ALA A 25 15.46 -0.13 -13.71
C ALA A 25 14.31 0.11 -14.71
N THR A 26 13.19 -0.59 -14.56
CA THR A 26 12.02 -0.47 -15.43
C THR A 26 10.86 0.27 -14.76
N PHE A 27 11.05 0.72 -13.52
CA PHE A 27 10.02 1.43 -12.78
C PHE A 27 9.92 2.88 -13.26
N GLU A 28 8.91 3.15 -14.08
CA GLU A 28 8.47 4.51 -14.35
C GLU A 28 7.53 4.96 -13.22
N ALA A 29 8.00 5.88 -12.37
CA ALA A 29 7.15 6.42 -11.31
C ALA A 29 5.96 7.16 -11.96
N PRO A 30 4.73 7.01 -11.45
CA PRO A 30 3.60 7.79 -11.93
C PRO A 30 3.90 9.29 -11.81
N THR A 31 4.24 9.92 -12.95
CA THR A 31 4.53 11.36 -13.07
C THR A 31 3.25 12.20 -13.16
N GLY A 32 2.09 11.57 -12.94
CA GLY A 32 0.78 12.20 -13.04
C GLY A 32 0.43 12.92 -11.75
N THR A 33 0.34 14.24 -11.82
CA THR A 33 -0.49 15.03 -10.90
C THR A 33 -1.86 14.38 -10.76
N THR A 34 -2.45 14.45 -9.57
CA THR A 34 -3.72 13.79 -9.20
C THR A 34 -4.86 14.27 -10.10
N THR A 35 -5.00 13.68 -11.27
CA THR A 35 -6.10 13.97 -12.18
C THR A 35 -7.31 13.23 -11.65
N VAL A 36 -8.18 13.97 -10.96
CA VAL A 36 -9.52 13.49 -10.62
C VAL A 36 -10.23 13.27 -11.94
N VAL A 37 -10.42 12.00 -12.31
CA VAL A 37 -11.26 11.63 -13.44
C VAL A 37 -12.70 11.96 -13.07
N VAL A 38 -13.16 13.14 -13.48
CA VAL A 38 -14.59 13.48 -13.44
C VAL A 38 -15.25 12.65 -14.55
N PRO A 39 -16.21 11.76 -14.24
CA PRO A 39 -16.96 11.06 -15.27
C PRO A 39 -17.60 12.09 -16.20
N ALA A 40 -17.28 12.03 -17.49
CA ALA A 40 -17.96 12.85 -18.48
C ALA A 40 -19.43 12.43 -18.50
N ILE A 41 -20.30 13.24 -17.87
CA ILE A 41 -21.73 13.17 -18.15
C ILE A 41 -21.84 13.42 -19.65
N ALA A 42 -22.35 12.42 -20.38
CA ALA A 42 -22.58 12.53 -21.81
C ALA A 42 -23.34 13.84 -22.06
N VAL A 43 -22.69 14.78 -22.74
CA VAL A 43 -23.31 16.04 -23.15
C VAL A 43 -24.43 15.65 -24.10
N GLN A 44 -25.68 15.67 -23.61
CA GLN A 44 -26.82 15.72 -24.50
C GLN A 44 -26.67 16.98 -25.35
N PRO A 45 -26.89 16.92 -26.68
CA PRO A 45 -26.80 18.10 -27.52
C PRO A 45 -27.78 19.15 -26.99
N VAL A 46 -27.23 20.24 -26.46
CA VAL A 46 -28.00 21.41 -26.05
C VAL A 46 -28.64 21.95 -27.32
N ALA A 47 -29.96 21.75 -27.46
CA ALA A 47 -30.74 22.51 -28.42
C ALA A 47 -30.53 24.00 -28.12
N GLU A 48 -30.25 24.78 -29.15
CA GLU A 48 -29.97 26.21 -29.10
C GLU A 48 -30.99 26.92 -28.20
N PRO A 49 -30.56 27.69 -27.18
CA PRO A 49 -31.50 28.30 -26.27
C PRO A 49 -32.27 29.39 -27.01
N ALA A 50 -33.58 29.20 -27.15
CA ALA A 50 -34.47 30.27 -27.57
C ALA A 50 -34.20 31.52 -26.71
N SER A 51 -34.06 32.68 -27.36
CA SER A 51 -33.75 33.94 -26.69
C SER A 51 -34.75 34.20 -25.54
N PRO A 52 -34.28 34.41 -24.30
CA PRO A 52 -35.16 34.49 -23.14
C PRO A 52 -35.95 35.79 -23.18
N THR A 53 -37.28 35.69 -23.20
CA THR A 53 -38.21 36.84 -23.23
C THR A 53 -38.53 37.40 -21.83
N PHE A 54 -37.79 36.96 -20.79
CA PHE A 54 -38.04 37.31 -19.39
C PHE A 54 -36.79 37.91 -18.71
N PRO A 55 -36.97 38.81 -17.72
CA PRO A 55 -35.86 39.39 -16.99
C PRO A 55 -35.08 38.31 -16.24
N GLN A 56 -33.80 38.16 -16.58
CA GLN A 56 -32.92 37.18 -15.94
C GLN A 56 -32.37 37.73 -14.62
N THR A 57 -32.90 37.27 -13.49
CA THR A 57 -32.28 37.46 -12.18
C THR A 57 -31.09 36.50 -12.08
N ARG A 58 -29.88 36.95 -12.46
CA ARG A 58 -28.66 36.16 -12.26
C ARG A 58 -28.35 36.04 -10.77
N LEU A 59 -28.44 34.84 -10.23
CA LEU A 59 -27.86 34.51 -8.93
C LEU A 59 -26.33 34.57 -9.08
N GLN A 60 -25.68 35.55 -8.44
CA GLN A 60 -24.22 35.55 -8.36
C GLN A 60 -23.78 34.34 -7.53
N PRO A 61 -22.80 33.55 -7.99
CA PRO A 61 -22.17 32.53 -7.16
C PRO A 61 -21.67 33.21 -5.88
N ARG A 62 -22.16 32.75 -4.73
CA ARG A 62 -21.67 33.22 -3.44
C ARG A 62 -20.24 32.71 -3.28
N GLU A 63 -19.28 33.59 -3.01
CA GLU A 63 -17.93 33.18 -2.64
C GLU A 63 -18.02 32.33 -1.37
N GLU A 64 -17.76 31.04 -1.50
CA GLU A 64 -17.65 30.12 -0.38
C GLU A 64 -16.37 30.47 0.39
N PRO A 65 -16.43 30.74 1.71
CA PRO A 65 -15.24 31.06 2.49
C PRO A 65 -14.22 29.91 2.40
N PRO A 66 -12.91 30.21 2.43
CA PRO A 66 -11.86 29.21 2.27
C PRO A 66 -11.99 28.13 3.34
N ALA A 67 -12.06 26.87 2.92
CA ALA A 67 -12.13 25.73 3.81
C ALA A 67 -10.86 25.69 4.68
N VAL A 68 -11.04 25.80 6.00
CA VAL A 68 -9.95 25.67 6.97
C VAL A 68 -9.60 24.19 7.10
N ALA A 69 -8.35 23.84 6.78
CA ALA A 69 -7.86 22.48 6.93
C ALA A 69 -7.93 22.03 8.40
N ALA A 70 -8.52 20.86 8.65
CA ALA A 70 -8.55 20.27 9.98
C ALA A 70 -7.13 19.88 10.42
N THR A 71 -6.78 20.16 11.68
CA THR A 71 -5.50 19.73 12.25
C THR A 71 -5.44 18.20 12.34
N PRO A 72 -4.35 17.57 11.86
CA PRO A 72 -4.23 16.11 11.84
C PRO A 72 -4.14 15.56 13.27
N VAL A 73 -4.91 14.50 13.55
CA VAL A 73 -4.86 13.77 14.82
C VAL A 73 -3.67 12.82 14.77
N ILE A 74 -2.68 13.05 15.63
CA ILE A 74 -1.49 12.19 15.76
C ILE A 74 -1.82 11.09 16.76
N ILE A 75 -1.80 9.84 16.32
CA ILE A 75 -1.99 8.66 17.17
C ILE A 75 -0.62 8.27 17.74
N GLU A 76 -0.54 8.05 19.05
CA GLU A 76 0.69 7.64 19.72
C GLU A 76 1.15 6.26 19.25
N ALA A 77 2.47 6.06 19.21
CA ALA A 77 3.07 4.80 18.81
C ALA A 77 2.77 3.68 19.84
N PRO A 78 2.54 2.44 19.40
CA PRO A 78 2.29 1.32 20.30
C PRO A 78 3.52 1.02 21.18
N VAL A 79 3.26 0.67 22.44
CA VAL A 79 4.28 0.30 23.44
C VAL A 79 4.90 -1.05 23.09
N GLU A 80 6.23 -1.11 23.07
CA GLU A 80 6.98 -2.34 22.83
C GLU A 80 6.86 -3.28 24.04
N VAL A 81 6.39 -4.51 23.81
CA VAL A 81 6.23 -5.53 24.85
C VAL A 81 7.46 -6.43 24.83
N GLU A 82 8.23 -6.46 25.91
CA GLU A 82 9.37 -7.38 26.06
C GLU A 82 8.87 -8.83 26.07
N ILE A 83 9.33 -9.62 25.09
CA ILE A 83 9.04 -11.05 25.02
C ILE A 83 10.05 -11.78 25.91
N ALA A 84 9.59 -12.34 27.03
CA ALA A 84 10.42 -13.18 27.89
C ALA A 84 10.92 -14.41 27.11
N ALA A 85 12.21 -14.73 27.26
CA ALA A 85 12.83 -15.88 26.62
C ALA A 85 12.15 -17.19 27.08
N PRO A 86 11.95 -18.17 26.17
CA PRO A 86 11.36 -19.45 26.54
C PRO A 86 12.29 -20.21 27.48
N VAL A 87 11.75 -20.65 28.62
CA VAL A 87 12.43 -21.59 29.53
C VAL A 87 12.53 -22.92 28.78
N VAL A 88 13.75 -23.34 28.46
CA VAL A 88 14.02 -24.65 27.86
C VAL A 88 13.95 -25.70 28.97
N GLU A 89 12.87 -26.48 29.02
CA GLU A 89 12.84 -27.73 29.79
C GLU A 89 13.68 -28.78 29.06
N GLU A 90 14.82 -29.13 29.66
CA GLU A 90 15.71 -30.17 29.19
C GLU A 90 15.01 -31.53 29.38
N LEU A 91 14.35 -32.01 28.33
CA LEU A 91 13.72 -33.34 28.34
C LEU A 91 14.81 -34.40 28.52
N ALA A 92 14.80 -35.04 29.70
CA ALA A 92 15.66 -36.18 30.02
C ALA A 92 15.57 -37.21 28.89
N THR A 93 16.67 -37.40 28.17
CA THR A 93 16.76 -38.35 27.06
C THR A 93 16.95 -39.75 27.65
N GLU A 94 15.85 -40.44 27.96
CA GLU A 94 15.88 -41.86 28.32
C GLU A 94 16.20 -42.66 27.04
N LEU A 95 17.48 -43.02 26.88
CA LEU A 95 17.96 -43.81 25.75
C LEU A 95 17.57 -45.29 25.96
N ILE A 96 16.65 -45.78 25.14
CA ILE A 96 16.25 -47.19 25.12
C ILE A 96 17.20 -47.97 24.19
N GLU A 97 18.02 -48.87 24.75
CA GLU A 97 18.91 -49.74 23.97
C GLU A 97 18.15 -50.92 23.34
N LEU A 98 18.37 -51.16 22.05
CA LEU A 98 17.79 -52.28 21.30
C LEU A 98 18.69 -53.52 21.40
N PRO A 99 18.13 -54.74 21.41
CA PRO A 99 18.92 -55.97 21.48
C PRO A 99 19.78 -56.16 20.23
N SER A 100 21.08 -56.40 20.43
CA SER A 100 22.04 -56.71 19.36
C SER A 100 21.82 -58.13 18.82
N LEU A 101 21.83 -58.28 17.49
CA LEU A 101 21.76 -59.58 16.80
C LEU A 101 23.09 -60.33 16.86
#